data_AF-A0A1Q6M876-F1
#
_entry.id   AF-A0A1Q6M876-F1
#
_cell.length_a   1.000
_cell.length_b   1.000
_cell.length_c   1.000
_cell.angle_alpha   90.00
_cell.angle_beta   90.00
_cell.angle_gamma   90.00
#
_symmetry.space_group_name_H-M   'P 1'
#
loop_
_entity.id
_entity.type
_entity.pdbx_description
1 polymer ?
#
loop_
_entity_poly.entity_id
_entity_poly.type
_entity_poly.pdbx_seq_one_letter_code
_entity_poly.pdbx_strand_id
1 'polypeptide(L)'
;MNEHDNEYKLYIPTNVKTRLEFFKGYGVKELISTVIVLVALLPISFIVYKLKDNFLLPVVIEFIGVAGTIITTTKDDNNLCVVSQIKYIIDFSKIQKQYRYKYYNKWRDDIV
;
A
#
# COMPACT_ATOMS: atom_id res chain seq x y z
N MET A 1 7.14 31.14 -40.98
CA MET A 1 6.70 29.74 -40.87
C MET A 1 5.64 29.73 -39.79
N ASN A 2 4.39 29.44 -40.15
CA ASN A 2 3.27 29.38 -39.20
C ASN A 2 3.36 28.03 -38.48
N GLU A 3 3.73 28.03 -37.21
CA GLU A 3 3.69 26.84 -36.36
C GLU A 3 2.64 27.09 -35.28
N HIS A 4 1.39 26.83 -35.64
CA HIS A 4 0.37 26.47 -34.67
C HIS A 4 0.74 25.11 -34.07
N ASP A 5 1.76 25.11 -33.21
CA ASP A 5 2.00 24.01 -32.28
C ASP A 5 0.89 24.05 -31.25
N ASN A 6 -0.26 23.49 -31.64
CA ASN A 6 -1.24 22.99 -30.71
C ASN A 6 -0.54 21.91 -29.89
N GLU A 7 0.13 22.34 -28.83
CA GLU A 7 0.60 21.51 -27.74
C GLU A 7 -0.67 20.83 -27.20
N TYR A 8 -1.00 19.66 -27.73
CA TYR A 8 -2.06 18.80 -27.21
C TYR A 8 -1.62 18.33 -25.82
N LYS A 9 -1.66 19.24 -24.83
CA LYS A 9 -1.61 18.89 -23.42
C LYS A 9 -2.82 17.99 -23.18
N LEU A 10 -2.56 16.69 -23.12
CA LEU A 10 -3.53 15.70 -22.69
C LEU A 10 -3.92 16.07 -21.25
N TYR A 11 -5.00 16.84 -21.11
CA TYR A 11 -5.57 17.15 -19.81
C TYR A 11 -6.27 15.88 -19.31
N ILE A 12 -5.55 15.10 -18.51
CA ILE A 12 -6.17 14.05 -17.72
C ILE A 12 -6.77 14.76 -16.51
N PRO A 13 -8.10 14.86 -16.41
CA PRO A 13 -8.71 15.48 -15.25
C PRO A 13 -8.35 14.64 -14.03
N THR A 14 -7.49 15.18 -13.20
CA THR A 14 -7.19 14.63 -11.89
C THR A 14 -8.47 14.78 -11.05
N ASN A 15 -8.85 13.73 -10.32
CA ASN A 15 -9.99 13.74 -9.38
C ASN A 15 -11.41 13.49 -9.97
N VAL A 16 -11.54 12.99 -11.20
CA VAL A 16 -12.85 12.44 -11.65
C VAL A 16 -13.06 11.08 -10.99
N LYS A 17 -14.12 10.95 -10.18
CA LYS A 17 -14.50 9.69 -9.53
C LYS A 17 -14.92 8.68 -10.60
N THR A 18 -13.99 7.82 -11.01
CA THR A 18 -14.24 6.76 -12.00
C THR A 18 -14.93 5.53 -11.39
N ARG A 19 -15.00 5.45 -10.06
CA ARG A 19 -15.61 4.36 -9.30
C ARG A 19 -16.51 4.90 -8.20
N LEU A 20 -17.48 4.08 -7.77
CA LEU A 20 -18.28 4.38 -6.58
C LEU A 20 -17.39 4.34 -5.34
N GLU A 21 -17.22 5.50 -4.72
CA GLU A 21 -16.47 5.71 -3.48
C GLU A 21 -17.38 6.30 -2.42
N PHE A 22 -17.30 5.80 -1.19
CA PHE A 22 -17.99 6.37 -0.03
C PHE A 22 -17.30 7.65 0.43
N PHE A 23 -15.98 7.62 0.48
CA PHE A 23 -15.09 8.77 0.68
C PHE A 23 -13.83 8.56 -0.15
N LYS A 24 -13.03 9.61 -0.34
CA LYS A 24 -11.87 9.60 -1.24
C LYS A 24 -10.99 8.38 -0.98
N GLY A 25 -10.81 7.54 -2.00
CA GLY A 25 -9.93 6.37 -1.90
C GLY A 25 -10.52 5.13 -1.25
N TYR A 26 -11.77 5.16 -0.78
CA TYR A 26 -12.46 4.03 -0.15
C TYR A 26 -13.80 3.76 -0.84
N GLY A 27 -13.88 2.65 -1.58
CA GLY A 27 -15.07 2.19 -2.28
C GLY A 27 -15.51 0.79 -1.88
N VAL A 28 -16.29 0.16 -2.75
CA VAL A 28 -16.88 -1.17 -2.50
C VAL A 28 -15.81 -2.25 -2.31
N LYS A 29 -14.67 -2.15 -3.03
CA LYS A 29 -13.58 -3.13 -2.92
C LYS A 29 -12.95 -3.10 -1.52
N GLU A 30 -12.70 -1.90 -1.01
CA GLU A 30 -12.13 -1.67 0.32
C GLU A 30 -13.14 -2.08 1.41
N LEU A 31 -14.43 -1.82 1.19
CA LEU A 31 -15.50 -2.30 2.07
C LEU A 31 -15.53 -3.82 2.20
N ILE A 32 -15.44 -4.56 1.08
CA ILE A 32 -15.38 -6.03 1.12
C ILE A 32 -14.18 -6.50 1.95
N SER A 33 -13.02 -5.86 1.81
CA SER A 33 -11.85 -6.18 2.64
C SER A 33 -12.11 -5.95 4.13
N THR A 34 -12.78 -4.85 4.50
CA THR A 34 -13.10 -4.57 5.91
C THR A 34 -14.07 -5.60 6.51
N VAL A 35 -15.06 -6.05 5.72
CA VAL A 35 -15.99 -7.10 6.16
C VAL A 35 -15.28 -8.42 6.37
N ILE A 36 -14.36 -8.79 5.47
CA ILE A 36 -13.55 -10.01 5.62
C ILE A 36 -12.70 -9.95 6.90
N VAL A 37 -12.05 -8.81 7.18
CA VAL A 37 -11.23 -8.66 8.40
C VAL A 37 -12.08 -8.70 9.67
N LEU A 38 -13.23 -8.03 9.68
CA LEU A 38 -14.18 -8.09 10.79
C LEU A 38 -14.60 -9.55 11.09
N VAL A 39 -15.01 -10.31 10.08
CA VAL A 39 -15.39 -11.73 10.28
C VAL A 39 -14.20 -12.57 10.75
N ALA A 40 -12.99 -12.30 10.25
CA ALA A 40 -11.78 -13.01 10.65
C ALA A 40 -11.32 -12.68 12.08
N LEU A 41 -11.66 -11.49 12.60
CA LEU A 41 -11.34 -11.08 13.97
C LEU A 41 -12.27 -11.69 15.01
N LEU A 42 -13.53 -11.98 14.68
CA LEU A 42 -14.49 -12.62 15.59
C LEU A 42 -13.95 -13.86 16.35
N PRO A 43 -13.34 -14.88 15.71
CA PRO A 43 -12.79 -16.02 16.43
C PRO A 43 -11.64 -15.64 17.37
N ILE A 44 -10.80 -14.68 16.97
CA ILE A 44 -9.68 -14.18 17.78
C ILE A 44 -10.23 -13.47 19.02
N SER A 45 -11.20 -12.58 18.81
CA SER A 45 -11.92 -11.85 19.86
C SER A 45 -12.61 -12.80 20.85
N PHE A 46 -13.22 -13.89 20.37
CA PHE A 46 -13.82 -14.91 21.23
C PHE A 46 -12.79 -15.66 22.10
N ILE A 47 -11.63 -15.99 21.54
CA ILE A 47 -10.53 -16.61 22.30
C ILE A 47 -10.04 -15.64 23.38
N VAL A 48 -9.85 -14.36 23.04
CA VAL A 48 -9.42 -13.33 24.01
C VAL A 48 -10.45 -13.18 25.14
N TYR A 49 -11.74 -13.19 24.82
CA TYR A 49 -12.82 -13.15 25.79
C TYR A 49 -12.72 -14.32 26.78
N LYS A 50 -12.61 -15.55 26.28
CA LYS A 50 -12.48 -16.77 27.11
C LYS A 50 -11.27 -16.74 28.05
N LEU A 51 -10.17 -16.11 27.64
CA LEU A 51 -8.92 -16.08 28.42
C LEU A 51 -8.88 -14.96 29.47
N LYS A 52 -9.56 -13.84 29.22
CA LYS A 52 -9.51 -12.65 30.08
C LYS A 52 -10.79 -12.40 30.87
N ASP A 53 -11.87 -13.11 30.52
CA ASP A 53 -13.22 -12.96 31.09
C ASP A 53 -13.68 -11.48 31.12
N ASN A 54 -13.21 -10.71 30.15
CA ASN A 54 -13.48 -9.28 30.03
C ASN A 54 -13.99 -8.98 28.62
N PHE A 55 -15.25 -8.56 28.53
CA PHE A 55 -15.93 -8.25 27.28
C PHE A 55 -15.39 -6.99 26.59
N LEU A 56 -14.82 -6.04 27.35
CA LEU A 56 -14.34 -4.77 26.81
C LEU A 56 -13.12 -4.94 25.89
N LEU A 57 -12.24 -5.91 26.20
CA LEU A 57 -11.03 -6.17 25.41
C LEU A 57 -11.33 -6.62 23.95
N PRO A 58 -12.17 -7.65 23.71
CA PRO A 58 -12.62 -8.03 22.36
C PRO A 58 -13.23 -6.87 21.56
N VAL A 59 -14.06 -6.03 22.21
CA VAL A 59 -14.71 -4.89 21.54
C VAL A 59 -13.67 -3.87 21.08
N VAL A 60 -12.69 -3.55 21.92
CA VAL A 60 -11.59 -2.63 21.55
C VAL A 60 -10.75 -3.21 20.42
N ILE A 61 -10.45 -4.51 20.44
CA ILE A 61 -9.72 -5.19 19.36
C ILE A 61 -10.46 -5.06 18.04
N GLU A 62 -11.78 -5.24 18.03
CA GLU A 62 -12.58 -5.09 16.82
C GLU A 62 -12.55 -3.66 16.27
N PHE A 63 -12.74 -2.66 17.13
CA PHE A 63 -12.68 -1.28 16.67
C PHE A 63 -11.33 -0.92 16.07
N ILE A 64 -10.24 -1.36 16.71
CA ILE A 64 -8.88 -1.13 16.20
C ILE A 64 -8.67 -1.90 14.88
N GLY A 65 -9.15 -3.14 14.79
CA GLY A 65 -9.05 -3.96 13.58
C GLY A 65 -9.77 -3.35 12.38
N VAL A 66 -11.01 -2.92 12.58
CA VAL A 66 -11.81 -2.24 11.53
C VAL A 66 -11.17 -0.91 11.15
N ALA A 67 -10.85 -0.05 12.12
CA ALA A 67 -10.22 1.24 11.85
C ALA A 67 -8.87 1.08 11.13
N GLY A 68 -8.02 0.17 11.61
CA GLY A 68 -6.75 -0.16 10.99
C GLY A 68 -6.90 -0.69 9.56
N THR A 69 -7.92 -1.51 9.30
CA THR A 69 -8.19 -2.01 7.95
C THR A 69 -8.64 -0.88 7.01
N ILE A 70 -9.52 0.01 7.47
CA ILE A 70 -9.93 1.18 6.68
C ILE A 70 -8.71 2.03 6.34
N ILE A 71 -7.88 2.39 7.31
CA ILE A 71 -6.69 3.23 7.11
C ILE A 71 -5.71 2.58 6.12
N THR A 72 -5.45 1.28 6.28
CA THR A 72 -4.44 0.58 5.46
C THR A 72 -4.90 0.27 4.03
N THR A 73 -6.22 0.12 3.82
CA THR A 73 -6.80 -0.18 2.50
C THR A 73 -7.25 1.05 1.73
N THR A 74 -7.48 2.17 2.41
CA THR A 74 -7.80 3.45 1.77
C THR A 74 -6.66 3.87 0.85
N LYS A 75 -7.02 4.27 -0.37
CA LYS A 75 -6.06 4.68 -1.40
C LYS A 75 -5.78 6.18 -1.34
N ASP A 76 -4.54 6.54 -1.60
CA ASP A 76 -4.09 7.92 -1.78
C ASP A 76 -4.42 8.47 -3.18
N ASP A 77 -3.97 9.69 -3.43
CA ASP A 77 -4.17 10.42 -4.69
C ASP A 77 -3.47 9.76 -5.89
N ASN A 78 -2.47 8.90 -5.61
CA ASN A 78 -1.78 8.09 -6.61
C ASN A 78 -2.41 6.70 -6.77
N ASN A 79 -3.58 6.47 -6.18
CA ASN A 79 -4.30 5.19 -6.18
C ASN A 79 -3.49 4.05 -5.53
N LEU A 80 -2.62 4.37 -4.57
CA LEU A 80 -1.86 3.41 -3.76
C LEU A 80 -2.43 3.34 -2.35
N CYS A 81 -2.48 2.14 -1.76
CA CYS A 81 -2.78 1.96 -0.34
C CYS A 81 -1.55 1.43 0.41
N VAL A 82 -1.58 1.50 1.75
CA VAL A 82 -0.45 1.08 2.61
C VAL A 82 -0.03 -0.36 2.33
N VAL A 83 -1.00 -1.25 2.11
CA VAL A 83 -0.74 -2.66 1.77
C VAL A 83 0.07 -2.79 0.47
N SER A 84 -0.27 -2.00 -0.56
CA SER A 84 0.49 -1.97 -1.81
C SER A 84 1.89 -1.40 -1.62
N GLN A 85 2.05 -0.36 -0.82
CA GLN A 85 3.35 0.24 -0.52
C GLN A 85 4.27 -0.76 0.19
N ILE A 86 3.76 -1.49 1.18
CA ILE A 86 4.50 -2.57 1.88
C ILE A 86 4.94 -3.64 0.87
N LYS A 87 4.04 -4.07 -0.01
CA LYS A 87 4.38 -5.04 -1.07
C LYS A 87 5.54 -4.54 -1.93
N TYR A 88 5.51 -3.29 -2.38
CA TYR A 88 6.59 -2.72 -3.18
C TYR A 88 7.91 -2.63 -2.43
N ILE A 89 7.90 -2.34 -1.14
CA ILE A 89 9.11 -2.35 -0.30
C ILE A 89 9.70 -3.76 -0.25
N ILE A 90 8.86 -4.79 -0.06
CA ILE A 90 9.29 -6.20 -0.05
C ILE A 90 9.87 -6.60 -1.40
N ASP A 91 9.20 -6.26 -2.50
CA ASP A 91 9.64 -6.58 -3.86
C ASP A 91 10.96 -5.85 -4.18
N PHE A 92 11.08 -4.58 -3.81
CA PHE A 92 12.30 -3.80 -3.96
C PHE A 92 13.47 -4.43 -3.21
N SER A 93 13.25 -4.83 -1.95
CA SER A 93 14.28 -5.50 -1.14
C SER A 93 14.78 -6.80 -1.77
N LYS A 94 13.95 -7.51 -2.53
CA LYS A 94 14.34 -8.74 -3.23
C LYS A 94 15.10 -8.50 -4.54
N ILE A 95 14.93 -7.34 -5.17
CA ILE A 95 15.49 -7.02 -6.49
C ILE A 95 16.87 -6.33 -6.40
N GLN A 96 17.27 -5.86 -5.20
CA GLN A 96 18.54 -5.15 -5.01
C GLN A 96 19.75 -5.94 -5.51
N LYS A 97 20.40 -5.43 -6.57
CA LYS A 97 21.66 -5.99 -7.09
C LYS A 97 22.81 -5.56 -6.20
N GLN A 98 23.62 -6.52 -5.76
CA GLN A 98 24.89 -6.23 -5.09
C GLN A 98 26.00 -6.06 -6.12
N TYR A 99 26.55 -4.86 -6.21
CA TYR A 99 27.72 -4.57 -7.04
C TYR A 99 28.99 -4.74 -6.22
N ARG A 100 29.70 -5.85 -6.44
CA ARG A 100 31.03 -6.08 -5.84
C ARG A 100 32.07 -5.34 -6.66
N TYR A 101 32.58 -4.25 -6.12
CA TYR A 101 33.71 -3.54 -6.71
C TYR A 101 35.01 -4.28 -6.39
N LYS A 102 35.74 -4.70 -7.42
CA LYS A 102 37.16 -5.06 -7.27
C LYS A 102 37.98 -3.83 -7.63
N TYR A 103 38.92 -3.49 -6.76
CA TYR A 103 39.89 -2.44 -7.04
C TYR A 103 40.76 -2.88 -8.23
N TYR A 104 40.72 -2.11 -9.31
CA TYR A 104 41.56 -2.32 -10.49
C TYR A 104 42.61 -1.22 -10.55
N ASN A 105 43.89 -1.61 -10.49
CA ASN A 105 45.01 -0.68 -10.54
C ASN A 105 45.50 -0.53 -11.98
N LYS A 106 44.94 0.47 -12.68
CA LYS A 106 45.28 0.80 -14.07
C LYS A 106 46.75 1.14 -14.34
N TRP A 107 47.57 1.33 -13.31
CA TRP A 107 48.98 1.75 -13.43
C TRP A 107 49.98 0.58 -13.35
N ARG A 108 49.50 -0.66 -13.25
CA ARG A 108 50.35 -1.85 -13.10
C ARG A 108 50.36 -2.78 -14.32
N ASP A 109 49.52 -2.52 -15.31
CA ASP A 109 49.36 -3.37 -16.51
C ASP A 109 50.27 -2.95 -17.68
N ASP A 110 51.01 -1.84 -17.55
CA ASP A 110 51.93 -1.33 -18.58
C ASP A 110 53.36 -1.90 -18.45
N ILE A 111 53.55 -2.97 -17.68
CA ILE A 111 54.86 -3.62 -17.45
C ILE A 111 54.75 -5.11 -17.78
N VAL A 112 54.76 -5.44 -19.07
CA VAL A 112 55.09 -6.78 -19.61
C VAL A 112 56.06 -6.62 -20.77
#